data_AF-W9AXB2-F1
#
_entry.id   AF-W9AXB2-F1
#
_cell.length_a   1.000
_cell.length_b   1.000
_cell.length_c   1.000
_cell.angle_alpha   90.00
_cell.angle_beta   90.00
_cell.angle_gamma   90.00
#
_symmetry.space_group_name_H-M   'P 1'
#
loop_
_entity.id
_entity.type
_entity.pdbx_description
1 polymer ?
#
loop_
_entity_poly.entity_id
_entity_poly.type
_entity_poly.pdbx_seq_one_letter_code
_entity_poly.pdbx_strand_id
1 'polypeptide(L)'
;MDNQRYGIRASGDYATFEGREYFARDMGDRVRLLSDDEPLRPGFQESKKSWIRGERIVDVGSIQQLRKVRTTCRWHGHPFEVGIIMGEIAYVTYLGKDFDQVCRLPGMERPDKFEVIGEVPAPELNDVEEHVEDIDLACRLHGQVNKRHTR
;
A
#
# COMPACT_ATOMS: atom_id res chain seq x y z
N MET A 1 -10.79 2.58 -1.78
CA MET A 1 -9.44 3.08 -1.42
C MET A 1 -9.22 4.41 -2.13
N ASP A 2 -9.05 5.49 -1.36
CA ASP A 2 -9.18 6.87 -1.87
C ASP A 2 -7.85 7.62 -1.99
N ASN A 3 -6.79 6.95 -2.44
CA ASN A 3 -5.43 7.50 -2.53
C ASN A 3 -5.32 8.76 -3.42
N GLN A 4 -6.29 9.03 -4.28
CA GLN A 4 -6.27 10.22 -5.14
C GLN A 4 -7.01 11.42 -4.55
N ARG A 5 -7.95 11.20 -3.60
CA ARG A 5 -8.85 12.27 -3.14
C ARG A 5 -8.13 13.42 -2.44
N TYR A 6 -7.08 13.09 -1.68
CA TYR A 6 -6.26 14.07 -0.95
C TYR A 6 -4.86 14.27 -1.55
N GLY A 7 -4.57 13.64 -2.70
CA GLY A 7 -3.22 13.63 -3.26
C GLY A 7 -2.20 12.90 -2.39
N ILE A 8 -2.64 11.94 -1.56
CA ILE A 8 -1.81 11.15 -0.65
C ILE A 8 -1.87 9.69 -1.08
N ARG A 9 -0.75 9.12 -1.54
CA ARG A 9 -0.71 7.68 -1.81
C ARG A 9 -0.53 6.89 -0.52
N ALA A 10 -1.26 5.79 -0.39
CA ALA A 10 -0.98 4.80 0.63
C ALA A 10 0.41 4.17 0.42
N SER A 11 1.10 3.85 1.51
CA SER A 11 2.29 3.00 1.45
C SER A 11 1.91 1.60 0.98
N GLY A 12 2.76 1.00 0.14
CA GLY A 12 2.52 -0.32 -0.43
C GLY A 12 3.18 -0.50 -1.80
N ASP A 13 2.89 -1.63 -2.42
CA ASP A 13 3.38 -1.92 -3.77
C ASP A 13 2.41 -1.35 -4.80
N TYR A 14 2.96 -0.86 -5.91
CA TYR A 14 2.21 -0.35 -7.04
C TYR A 14 2.75 -0.95 -8.33
N ALA A 15 1.84 -1.46 -9.15
CA ALA A 15 2.19 -2.13 -10.39
C ALA A 15 1.57 -1.41 -11.58
N THR A 16 2.37 -1.14 -12.60
CA THR A 16 1.90 -0.65 -13.89
C THR A 16 1.54 -1.84 -14.77
N PHE A 17 0.28 -1.90 -15.17
CA PHE A 17 -0.29 -2.96 -16.00
C PHE A 17 -1.20 -2.34 -17.06
N GLU A 18 -1.03 -2.73 -18.32
CA GLU A 18 -1.77 -2.17 -19.46
C GLU A 18 -1.76 -0.62 -19.48
N GLY A 19 -0.62 -0.01 -19.14
CA GLY A 19 -0.42 1.44 -19.14
C GLY A 19 -1.03 2.18 -17.95
N ARG A 20 -1.53 1.48 -16.93
CA ARG A 20 -2.11 2.09 -15.73
C ARG A 20 -1.49 1.53 -14.45
N GLU A 21 -1.28 2.40 -13.49
CA GLU A 21 -0.81 2.04 -12.16
C GLU A 21 -1.98 1.59 -11.27
N TYR A 22 -1.79 0.48 -10.56
CA TYR A 22 -2.72 -0.06 -9.58
C TYR A 22 -2.00 -0.25 -8.25
N PHE A 23 -2.72 -0.12 -7.14
CA PHE A 23 -2.25 -0.67 -5.88
C PHE A 23 -2.12 -2.19 -6.04
N ALA A 24 -1.03 -2.74 -5.56
CA ALA A 24 -0.64 -4.10 -5.84
C ALA A 24 -0.26 -4.85 -4.55
N ARG A 25 -0.37 -6.16 -4.63
CA ARG A 25 0.25 -7.07 -3.67
C ARG A 25 1.15 -8.02 -4.44
N ASP A 26 2.45 -7.93 -4.19
CA ASP A 26 3.42 -8.89 -4.68
C ASP A 26 3.14 -10.26 -4.05
N MET A 27 2.98 -11.28 -4.89
CA MET A 27 2.80 -12.68 -4.49
C MET A 27 3.94 -13.58 -5.01
N GLY A 28 5.04 -13.01 -5.50
CA GLY A 28 6.19 -13.73 -6.05
C GLY A 28 6.16 -13.84 -7.57
N ASP A 29 5.59 -14.94 -8.10
CA ASP A 29 5.44 -15.16 -9.55
C ASP A 29 4.21 -14.42 -10.14
N ARG A 30 3.32 -13.97 -9.26
CA ARG A 30 2.10 -13.25 -9.60
C ARG A 30 2.00 -11.95 -8.83
N VAL A 31 1.24 -11.04 -9.39
CA VAL A 31 0.89 -9.77 -8.76
C VAL A 31 -0.62 -9.67 -8.71
N ARG A 32 -1.16 -9.36 -7.53
CA ARG A 32 -2.58 -9.04 -7.37
C ARG A 32 -2.75 -7.53 -7.50
N LEU A 33 -3.42 -7.10 -8.56
CA LEU A 33 -3.83 -5.73 -8.81
C LEU A 33 -5.16 -5.46 -8.11
N LEU A 34 -5.26 -4.30 -7.46
CA LEU A 34 -6.45 -3.82 -6.79
C LEU A 34 -6.99 -2.60 -7.54
N SER A 35 -8.28 -2.60 -7.87
CA SER A 35 -8.96 -1.50 -8.54
C SER A 35 -10.19 -1.06 -7.78
N ASP A 36 -10.39 0.26 -7.69
CA ASP A 36 -11.59 0.88 -7.16
C ASP A 36 -12.46 1.51 -8.26
N ASP A 37 -12.23 1.13 -9.52
CA ASP A 37 -12.99 1.64 -10.67
C ASP A 37 -14.47 1.27 -10.61
N GLU A 38 -15.31 2.16 -11.12
CA GLU A 38 -16.72 1.91 -11.40
C GLU A 38 -17.06 2.40 -12.83
N PRO A 39 -17.40 1.49 -13.78
CA PRO A 39 -17.43 0.03 -13.65
C PRO A 39 -16.04 -0.61 -13.61
N LEU A 40 -15.97 -1.85 -13.10
CA LEU A 40 -14.73 -2.64 -13.14
C LEU A 40 -14.28 -2.91 -14.58
N ARG A 41 -12.97 -2.84 -14.80
CA ARG A 41 -12.36 -3.14 -16.09
C ARG A 41 -12.41 -4.64 -16.41
N PRO A 42 -12.42 -5.02 -17.70
CA PRO A 42 -12.35 -6.43 -18.10
C PRO A 42 -11.22 -7.20 -17.42
N GLY A 43 -11.55 -8.40 -16.94
CA GLY A 43 -10.61 -9.29 -16.25
C GLY A 43 -10.45 -9.02 -14.74
N PHE A 44 -10.94 -7.89 -14.22
CA PHE A 44 -11.11 -7.72 -12.78
C PHE A 44 -12.37 -8.44 -12.31
N GLN A 45 -12.27 -9.07 -11.14
CA GLN A 45 -13.39 -9.69 -10.44
C GLN A 45 -13.74 -8.84 -9.22
N GLU A 46 -14.98 -8.90 -8.75
CA GLU A 46 -15.37 -8.26 -7.50
C GLU A 46 -14.51 -8.77 -6.33
N SER A 47 -14.00 -7.85 -5.52
CA SER A 47 -13.24 -8.23 -4.34
C SER A 47 -14.16 -8.71 -3.24
N LYS A 48 -13.66 -9.65 -2.43
CA LYS A 48 -14.31 -10.03 -1.17
C LYS A 48 -14.12 -8.99 -0.06
N LYS A 49 -13.25 -8.01 -0.28
CA LYS A 49 -12.91 -6.97 0.71
C LYS A 49 -13.78 -5.75 0.45
N SER A 50 -14.46 -5.27 1.48
CA SER A 50 -15.38 -4.12 1.37
C SER A 50 -14.70 -2.80 0.97
N TRP A 51 -13.39 -2.69 1.14
CA TRP A 51 -12.62 -1.45 0.93
C TRP A 51 -12.02 -1.29 -0.48
N ILE A 52 -12.20 -2.29 -1.35
CA ILE A 52 -11.75 -2.26 -2.73
C ILE A 52 -12.76 -2.98 -3.62
N ARG A 53 -13.17 -2.36 -4.73
CA ARG A 53 -14.20 -2.94 -5.59
C ARG A 53 -13.76 -4.19 -6.34
N GLY A 54 -12.55 -4.21 -6.89
CA GLY A 54 -12.10 -5.29 -7.75
C GLY A 54 -10.67 -5.72 -7.51
N GLU A 55 -10.40 -6.99 -7.81
CA GLU A 55 -9.06 -7.54 -7.86
C GLU A 55 -8.82 -8.36 -9.14
N ARG A 56 -7.57 -8.34 -9.61
CA ARG A 56 -7.11 -9.17 -10.72
C ARG A 56 -5.74 -9.73 -10.39
N ILE A 57 -5.55 -11.02 -10.58
CA ILE A 57 -4.23 -11.64 -10.44
C ILE A 57 -3.64 -11.81 -11.83
N VAL A 58 -2.42 -11.33 -12.03
CA VAL A 58 -1.68 -11.42 -13.29
C VAL A 58 -0.28 -12.00 -13.03
N ASP A 59 0.31 -12.60 -14.06
CA ASP A 59 1.70 -13.03 -13.99
C ASP A 59 2.63 -11.83 -13.91
N VAL A 60 3.72 -11.94 -13.14
CA VAL A 60 4.69 -10.86 -12.97
C VAL A 60 5.32 -10.42 -14.30
N GLY A 61 5.44 -11.32 -15.28
CA GLY A 61 5.92 -11.01 -16.64
C GLY A 61 4.98 -10.13 -17.46
N SER A 62 3.75 -9.92 -17.01
CA SER A 62 2.79 -8.99 -17.63
C SER A 62 2.85 -7.58 -17.02
N ILE A 63 3.59 -7.41 -15.92
CA ILE A 63 3.76 -6.13 -15.25
C ILE A 63 4.85 -5.32 -15.96
N GLN A 64 4.52 -4.09 -16.32
CA GLN A 64 5.44 -3.17 -16.99
C GLN A 64 6.43 -2.54 -15.99
N GLN A 65 5.96 -2.27 -14.78
CA GLN A 65 6.76 -1.69 -13.71
C GLN A 65 6.18 -2.08 -12.36
N LEU A 66 7.04 -2.38 -11.38
CA LEU A 66 6.65 -2.60 -10.01
C LEU A 66 7.44 -1.64 -9.13
N ARG A 67 6.74 -0.93 -8.24
CA ARG A 67 7.30 0.07 -7.34
C ARG A 67 6.87 -0.21 -5.93
N LYS A 68 7.75 0.06 -4.98
CA LYS A 68 7.38 0.18 -3.58
C LYS A 68 7.29 1.66 -3.24
N VAL A 69 6.13 2.08 -2.74
CA VAL A 69 5.91 3.44 -2.26
C VAL A 69 5.84 3.40 -0.74
N ARG A 70 6.56 4.31 -0.11
CA ARG A 70 6.48 4.59 1.31
C ARG A 70 6.10 6.05 1.50
N THR A 71 4.91 6.28 2.03
CA THR A 71 4.38 7.61 2.28
C THR A 71 4.42 7.88 3.78
N THR A 72 5.07 8.96 4.17
CA THR A 72 5.15 9.39 5.57
C THR A 72 4.46 10.73 5.75
N CYS A 73 4.04 11.03 6.97
CA CYS A 73 3.39 12.28 7.33
C CYS A 73 3.64 12.65 8.79
N ARG A 74 3.16 13.82 9.19
CA ARG A 74 3.02 14.25 10.58
C ARG A 74 1.56 14.48 10.95
N TRP A 75 1.20 14.04 12.16
CA TRP A 75 -0.08 14.34 12.79
C TRP A 75 0.13 14.59 14.29
N HIS A 76 -0.47 15.68 14.81
CA HIS A 76 -0.18 16.19 16.17
C HIS A 76 1.32 16.26 16.52
N GLY A 77 2.17 16.60 15.54
CA GLY A 77 3.62 16.72 15.73
C GLY A 77 4.41 15.39 15.70
N HIS A 78 3.73 14.25 15.61
CA HIS A 78 4.34 12.92 15.59
C HIS A 78 4.44 12.34 14.16
N PRO A 79 5.52 11.60 13.83
CA PRO A 79 5.71 11.01 12.52
C PRO A 79 4.96 9.68 12.35
N PHE A 80 4.33 9.49 11.20
CA PHE A 80 3.60 8.29 10.83
C PHE A 80 3.90 7.84 9.40
N GLU A 81 3.72 6.55 9.14
CA GLU A 81 3.57 6.00 7.80
C GLU A 81 2.09 5.92 7.46
N VAL A 82 1.73 6.40 6.26
CA VAL A 82 0.35 6.36 5.76
C VAL A 82 0.10 4.99 5.14
N GLY A 83 -0.85 4.26 5.70
CA GLY A 83 -1.41 3.04 5.14
C GLY A 83 -2.60 3.34 4.22
N ILE A 84 -3.67 2.55 4.32
CA ILE A 84 -4.86 2.69 3.47
C ILE A 84 -5.63 3.97 3.80
N ILE A 85 -6.19 4.63 2.79
CA ILE A 85 -7.15 5.73 2.96
C ILE A 85 -8.54 5.27 2.54
N MET A 86 -9.54 5.47 3.41
CA MET A 86 -10.95 5.15 3.19
C MET A 86 -11.82 6.35 3.53
N GLY A 87 -12.49 6.93 2.54
CA GLY A 87 -13.25 8.15 2.72
C GLY A 87 -12.33 9.28 3.17
N GLU A 88 -12.53 9.79 4.38
CA GLU A 88 -11.73 10.88 4.98
C GLU A 88 -10.76 10.37 6.05
N ILE A 89 -10.67 9.05 6.23
CA ILE A 89 -9.85 8.41 7.27
C ILE A 89 -8.61 7.79 6.64
N ALA A 90 -7.45 8.15 7.16
CA ALA A 90 -6.17 7.52 6.88
C ALA A 90 -5.81 6.57 8.02
N TYR A 91 -5.49 5.33 7.67
CA TYR A 91 -4.90 4.37 8.59
C TYR A 91 -3.40 4.62 8.65
N VAL A 92 -2.85 4.81 9.84
CA VAL A 92 -1.46 5.21 10.02
C VAL A 92 -0.71 4.29 10.98
N THR A 93 0.59 4.13 10.77
CA THR A 93 1.50 3.41 11.67
C THR A 93 2.54 4.37 12.20
N TYR A 94 2.71 4.43 13.52
CA TYR A 94 3.66 5.33 14.17
C TYR A 94 5.10 4.93 13.88
N LEU A 95 5.94 5.91 13.49
CA LEU A 95 7.34 5.69 13.12
C LEU A 95 8.35 6.10 14.19
N GLY A 96 7.89 6.73 15.27
CA GLY A 96 8.77 7.19 16.35
C GLY A 96 8.97 6.16 17.47
N LYS A 97 9.37 6.66 18.64
CA LYS A 97 9.72 5.83 19.81
C LYS A 97 8.88 6.11 21.06
N ASP A 98 8.08 7.18 21.05
CA ASP A 98 7.32 7.66 22.21
C ASP A 98 5.92 7.00 22.26
N PHE A 99 5.89 5.67 22.24
CA PHE A 99 4.67 4.87 22.08
C PHE A 99 3.57 5.21 23.12
N ASP A 100 3.93 5.38 24.39
CA ASP A 100 2.96 5.67 25.46
C ASP A 100 2.35 7.07 25.35
N GLN A 101 3.07 8.02 24.75
CA GLN A 101 2.54 9.35 24.47
C GLN A 101 1.55 9.29 23.31
N VAL A 102 1.95 8.66 22.20
CA VAL A 102 1.13 8.60 20.99
C VAL A 102 -0.12 7.77 21.19
N CYS A 103 -0.05 6.68 21.96
CA CYS A 103 -1.22 5.84 22.27
C CYS A 103 -2.30 6.57 23.09
N ARG A 104 -2.00 7.75 23.66
CA ARG A 104 -3.00 8.60 24.35
C ARG A 104 -3.74 9.55 23.42
N LEU A 105 -3.32 9.67 22.16
CA LEU A 105 -4.01 10.49 21.17
C LEU A 105 -5.31 9.80 20.72
N PRO A 106 -6.34 10.57 20.33
CA PRO A 106 -7.58 10.01 19.80
C PRO A 106 -7.32 9.10 18.58
N GLY A 107 -8.03 7.98 18.49
CA GLY A 107 -7.94 7.07 17.35
C GLY A 107 -6.67 6.20 17.30
N MET A 108 -5.77 6.29 18.30
CA MET A 108 -4.57 5.48 18.38
C MET A 108 -4.77 4.24 19.25
N GLU A 109 -4.18 3.13 18.82
CA GLU A 109 -4.13 1.88 19.56
C GLU A 109 -2.75 1.24 19.47
N ARG A 110 -2.43 0.41 20.47
CA ARG A 110 -1.15 -0.31 20.57
C ARG A 110 -1.40 -1.81 20.47
N PRO A 111 -1.43 -2.39 19.26
CA PRO A 111 -1.66 -3.82 19.09
C PRO A 111 -0.48 -4.67 19.59
N ASP A 112 0.74 -4.13 19.56
CA ASP A 112 1.97 -4.81 20.00
C ASP A 112 2.87 -3.88 20.84
N LYS A 113 3.81 -4.46 21.58
CA LYS A 113 4.88 -3.74 22.30
C LYS A 113 5.65 -2.77 21.41
N PHE A 114 5.80 -3.04 20.11
CA PHE A 114 6.60 -2.20 19.20
C PHE A 114 5.80 -1.53 18.09
N GLU A 115 4.48 -1.52 18.21
CA GLU A 115 3.61 -1.00 17.16
C GLU A 115 2.51 -0.14 17.76
N VAL A 116 2.33 1.07 17.21
CA VAL A 116 1.15 1.90 17.44
C VAL A 116 0.55 2.21 16.08
N ILE A 117 -0.73 1.93 15.93
CA ILE A 117 -1.51 2.24 14.72
C ILE A 117 -2.66 3.16 15.09
N GLY A 118 -3.26 3.80 14.09
CA GLY A 118 -4.46 4.58 14.34
C GLY A 118 -5.22 4.98 13.09
N GLU A 119 -6.41 5.49 13.33
CA GLU A 119 -7.29 6.09 12.35
C GLU A 119 -7.28 7.60 12.55
N VAL A 120 -6.80 8.34 11.55
CA VAL A 120 -6.66 9.81 11.62
C VAL A 120 -7.35 10.48 10.44
N PRO A 121 -7.89 11.70 10.60
CA PRO A 121 -8.45 12.43 9.47
C PRO A 121 -7.38 12.73 8.42
N ALA A 122 -7.54 12.23 7.20
CA ALA A 122 -6.63 12.48 6.08
C ALA A 122 -6.40 13.98 5.81
N PRO A 123 -7.41 14.88 5.92
CA PRO A 123 -7.19 16.33 5.75
C PRO A 123 -6.29 16.98 6.80
N GLU A 124 -6.07 16.32 7.95
CA GLU A 124 -5.22 16.84 9.04
C GLU A 124 -3.76 16.38 8.93
N LEU A 125 -3.44 15.54 7.94
CA LEU A 125 -2.07 15.11 7.70
C LEU A 125 -1.24 16.25 7.14
N ASN A 126 -0.08 16.49 7.75
CA ASN A 126 0.88 17.51 7.34
C ASN A 126 2.21 16.84 6.95
N ASP A 127 3.11 17.60 6.31
CA ASP A 127 4.45 17.14 5.91
C ASP A 127 4.43 15.77 5.21
N VAL A 128 3.50 15.61 4.26
CA VAL A 128 3.35 14.36 3.51
C VAL A 128 4.51 14.21 2.53
N GLU A 129 5.30 13.15 2.69
CA GLU A 129 6.46 12.84 1.86
C GLU A 129 6.36 11.41 1.30
N GLU A 130 6.57 11.28 -0.02
CA GLU A 130 6.56 10.00 -0.72
C GLU A 130 7.98 9.60 -1.13
N HIS A 131 8.37 8.38 -0.75
CA HIS A 131 9.58 7.72 -1.23
C HIS A 131 9.21 6.56 -2.14
N VAL A 132 9.79 6.55 -3.34
CA VAL A 132 9.50 5.55 -4.37
C VAL A 132 10.77 4.77 -4.69
N GLU A 133 10.67 3.45 -4.61
CA GLU A 133 11.72 2.50 -5.00
C GLU A 133 11.22 1.64 -6.16
N ASP A 134 11.95 1.65 -7.27
CA ASP A 134 11.69 0.75 -8.39
C ASP A 134 12.16 -0.66 -8.06
N ILE A 135 11.28 -1.65 -8.20
CA ILE A 135 11.59 -3.06 -8.00
C ILE A 135 12.02 -3.66 -9.34
N ASP A 136 13.26 -4.18 -9.39
CA ASP A 136 13.77 -4.87 -10.57
C ASP A 136 13.04 -6.21 -10.80
N LEU A 137 12.19 -6.23 -11.81
CA LEU A 137 11.42 -7.41 -12.24
C LEU A 137 12.31 -8.49 -12.87
N ALA A 138 13.44 -8.14 -13.49
CA ALA A 138 14.35 -9.10 -14.09
C ALA A 138 15.06 -9.93 -13.02
N CYS A 139 15.54 -9.30 -11.95
CA CYS A 139 16.06 -10.03 -10.78
C CYS A 139 15.02 -11.01 -10.20
N ARG A 140 13.73 -10.67 -10.23
CA ARG A 140 12.65 -11.54 -9.74
C ARG A 140 12.40 -12.76 -10.61
N LEU A 141 12.42 -12.61 -11.93
CA LEU A 141 12.27 -13.74 -12.86
C LEU A 141 13.48 -14.68 -12.82
N HIS A 142 14.70 -14.14 -12.67
CA HIS A 142 15.93 -14.94 -12.65
C HIS A 142 16.17 -15.69 -11.33
N GLY A 143 15.71 -15.15 -10.19
CA GLY A 143 15.76 -15.85 -8.89
C GLY A 143 14.96 -17.16 -8.83
N GLN A 144 14.10 -17.42 -9.83
CA GLN A 144 13.30 -18.64 -9.93
C GLN A 144 13.95 -19.76 -10.76
N VAL A 145 14.83 -19.43 -11.71
CA VAL A 145 15.50 -20.46 -12.55
C VAL A 145 16.44 -21.33 -11.71
N ASN A 146 17.08 -20.75 -10.70
CA ASN A 146 17.99 -21.46 -9.80
C ASN A 146 17.29 -22.33 -8.73
N LYS A 147 15.96 -22.28 -8.60
CA LYS A 147 15.21 -23.12 -7.66
C LYS A 147 14.56 -24.37 -8.29
N ARG A 148 14.69 -24.57 -9.61
CA ARG A 148 14.11 -25.74 -10.31
C ARG A 148 15.09 -26.90 -10.56
N HIS A 149 16.30 -26.88 -9.99
CA HIS A 149 17.28 -27.96 -10.10
C HIS A 149 17.74 -28.49 -8.74
N THR A 150 16.81 -28.90 -7.89
CA THR A 150 17.10 -29.83 -6.77
C THR A 150 15.84 -30.57 -6.33
N ARG A 151 15.41 -31.54 -7.15
CA ARG A 151 15.14 -32.94 -6.79
C ARG A 151 14.41 -33.67 -7.90
#